data_AF-A0A6G6IYE6-F1
#
_entry.id   AF-A0A6G6IYE6-F1
#
_cell.length_a   1.000
_cell.length_b   1.000
_cell.length_c   1.000
_cell.angle_alpha   90.00
_cell.angle_beta   90.00
_cell.angle_gamma   90.00
#
_symmetry.space_group_name_H-M   'P 1'
#
loop_
_entity.id
_entity.type
_entity.pdbx_description
1 polymer ?
#
loop_
_entity_poly.entity_id
_entity_poly.type
_entity_poly.pdbx_seq_one_letter_code
_entity_poly.pdbx_strand_id
1 'polypeptide(L)'
;MSIDANYTNLMNQAPDTIDVYLDGAITSIDKRFGKGYAAEHPELVAAFIKSAAADFNNASMIIAVQEASERIAGALELAGRAIQTGLESGEGL
;
A
#
# COMPACT_ATOMS: atom_id res chain seq x y z
N MET A 1 -9.53 1.42 -5.10
CA MET A 1 -10.04 2.21 -3.94
C MET A 1 -9.18 3.46 -3.88
N SER A 2 -9.72 4.68 -3.95
CA SER A 2 -8.89 5.90 -3.92
C SER A 2 -8.48 6.22 -2.49
N ILE A 3 -7.18 6.29 -2.19
CA ILE A 3 -6.70 6.80 -0.90
C ILE A 3 -6.86 8.33 -0.94
N ASP A 4 -7.93 8.83 -0.31
CA ASP A 4 -8.16 10.27 -0.13
C ASP A 4 -7.64 10.69 1.26
N ALA A 5 -6.32 10.82 1.37
CA ALA A 5 -5.64 11.19 2.60
C ALA A 5 -4.75 12.41 2.37
N ASN A 6 -4.94 13.46 3.18
CA ASN A 6 -4.06 14.64 3.20
C ASN A 6 -2.93 14.47 4.23
N TYR A 7 -1.93 15.36 4.20
CA TYR A 7 -0.77 15.31 5.11
C TYR A 7 -1.16 15.30 6.59
N THR A 8 -2.21 16.04 6.98
CA THR A 8 -2.71 16.06 8.36
C THR A 8 -3.30 14.72 8.77
N ASN A 9 -4.09 14.10 7.89
CA ASN A 9 -4.68 12.78 8.13
C ASN A 9 -3.57 11.72 8.29
N LEU A 10 -2.55 11.76 7.42
CA LEU A 10 -1.42 10.84 7.46
C LEU A 10 -0.58 11.04 8.74
N MET A 11 -0.33 12.29 9.14
CA MET A 11 0.43 12.58 10.36
C MET A 11 -0.31 12.11 11.63
N ASN A 12 -1.64 12.22 11.65
CA ASN A 12 -2.44 11.75 12.78
C ASN A 12 -2.60 10.21 12.80
N GLN A 13 -2.66 9.55 11.64
CA GLN A 13 -2.76 8.09 11.55
C GLN A 13 -1.44 7.36 11.84
N ALA A 14 -0.30 8.02 11.64
CA ALA A 14 1.00 7.38 11.80
C ALA A 14 1.22 6.83 13.23
N PRO A 15 0.91 7.58 14.31
CA PRO A 15 0.90 7.04 15.68
C PRO A 15 -0.08 5.87 15.87
N ASP A 16 -1.32 5.97 15.40
CA ASP A 16 -2.28 4.87 15.55
C ASP A 16 -1.78 3.58 14.90
N THR A 17 -1.11 3.70 13.74
CA THR A 17 -0.51 2.58 13.03
C THR A 17 0.69 2.01 13.79
N ILE A 18 1.51 2.85 14.42
CA ILE A 18 2.66 2.38 15.19
C ILE A 18 2.23 1.61 16.44
N ASP A 19 1.16 2.02 17.10
CA ASP A 19 0.63 1.33 18.28
C ASP A 19 0.14 -0.08 17.93
N VAL A 20 -0.55 -0.25 16.79
CA VAL A 20 -0.96 -1.57 16.28
C VAL A 20 0.26 -2.47 16.03
N TYR A 21 1.32 -1.94 15.42
CA TYR A 21 2.54 -2.71 15.19
C TYR A 21 3.28 -3.05 16.48
N LEU A 22 3.28 -2.14 17.46
CA LEU A 22 3.92 -2.34 18.75
C LEU A 22 3.22 -3.46 19.53
N ASP A 23 1.90 -3.43 19.65
CA ASP A 23 1.11 -4.45 20.32
C ASP A 23 1.27 -5.82 19.64
N GLY A 24 1.25 -5.84 18.31
CA GLY A 24 1.48 -7.04 17.51
C GLY A 24 2.88 -7.62 17.69
N ALA A 25 3.90 -6.76 17.74
CA ALA A 25 5.29 -7.17 17.95
C ALA A 25 5.48 -7.78 19.35
N ILE A 26 5.04 -7.09 20.41
CA ILE A 26 5.14 -7.56 21.79
C ILE A 26 4.44 -8.91 21.93
N THR A 27 3.19 -9.00 21.47
CA THR A 27 2.39 -10.24 21.56
C THR A 27 3.06 -11.40 20.82
N SER A 28 3.57 -11.16 19.61
CA SER A 28 4.17 -12.22 18.78
C SER A 28 5.49 -12.71 19.34
N ILE A 29 6.34 -11.80 19.81
CA ILE A 29 7.64 -12.11 20.41
C ILE A 29 7.43 -12.88 21.71
N ASP A 30 6.58 -12.38 22.61
CA ASP A 30 6.33 -13.04 23.90
C ASP A 30 5.69 -14.42 23.72
N LYS A 31 4.76 -14.56 22.77
CA LYS A 31 4.15 -15.86 22.44
C LYS A 31 5.19 -16.88 21.95
N ARG A 32 6.23 -16.43 21.25
CA ARG A 32 7.21 -17.32 20.60
C ARG A 32 8.40 -17.65 21.50
N PHE A 33 8.83 -16.70 22.33
CA PHE A 33 10.07 -16.77 23.09
C PHE A 33 9.87 -16.77 24.61
N GLY A 34 8.67 -16.44 25.09
CA GLY A 34 8.30 -16.43 26.51
C GLY A 34 7.79 -15.07 26.97
N LYS A 35 6.96 -15.06 28.02
CA LYS A 35 6.38 -13.84 28.56
C LYS A 35 7.48 -12.89 29.07
N GLY A 36 7.43 -11.62 28.67
CA GLY A 36 8.40 -10.58 29.05
C GLY A 36 9.63 -10.50 28.13
N TYR A 37 9.81 -11.44 27.20
CA TYR A 37 10.97 -11.47 26.31
C TYR A 37 11.04 -10.22 25.43
N ALA A 38 9.90 -9.71 24.95
CA ALA A 38 9.84 -8.49 24.16
C ALA A 38 10.32 -7.25 24.93
N ALA A 39 10.06 -7.19 26.24
CA ALA A 39 10.48 -6.09 27.09
C ALA A 39 12.00 -6.13 27.38
N GLU A 40 12.57 -7.32 27.45
CA GLU A 40 14.01 -7.54 27.60
C GLU A 40 14.79 -7.29 26.29
N HIS A 41 14.11 -7.41 25.15
CA HIS A 41 14.69 -7.33 23.80
C HIS A 41 14.00 -6.28 22.91
N PRO A 42 14.07 -4.97 23.27
CA PRO A 42 13.45 -3.90 22.50
C PRO A 42 13.98 -3.79 21.06
N GLU A 43 15.20 -4.26 20.79
CA GLU A 43 15.78 -4.34 19.46
C GLU A 43 15.01 -5.29 18.53
N LEU A 44 14.44 -6.38 19.08
CA LEU A 44 13.62 -7.31 18.32
C LEU A 44 12.25 -6.70 18.01
N VAL A 45 11.68 -5.95 18.96
CA VAL A 45 10.44 -5.19 18.75
C VAL A 45 10.63 -4.16 17.64
N ALA A 46 11.71 -3.37 17.70
CA ALA A 46 12.03 -2.39 16.66
C ALA A 46 12.24 -3.04 15.28
N ALA A 47 12.96 -4.16 15.23
CA ALA A 47 13.17 -4.91 13.99
C ALA A 47 11.86 -5.48 13.42
N PHE A 48 10.97 -5.97 14.29
CA PHE A 48 9.65 -6.46 13.92
C PHE A 48 8.81 -5.33 13.30
N ILE A 49 8.68 -4.20 14.00
CA ILE A 49 7.90 -3.04 13.53
C ILE A 49 8.43 -2.56 12.18
N LYS A 50 9.76 -2.44 12.03
CA LYS A 50 10.38 -2.02 10.77
C LYS A 50 10.06 -3.00 9.63
N SER A 51 10.06 -4.31 9.91
CA SER A 51 9.75 -5.34 8.92
C SER A 51 8.27 -5.31 8.53
N ALA A 52 7.37 -5.14 9.50
CA ALA A 52 5.93 -5.04 9.27
C ALA A 52 5.58 -3.78 8.44
N ALA A 53 6.17 -2.64 8.78
CA ALA A 53 5.99 -1.40 8.01
C ALA A 53 6.52 -1.53 6.57
N ALA A 54 7.66 -2.19 6.38
CA ALA A 54 8.21 -2.43 5.04
C ALA A 54 7.32 -3.36 4.21
N ASP A 55 6.81 -4.43 4.80
CA ASP A 55 5.89 -5.36 4.13
C ASP A 55 4.59 -4.66 3.69
N PHE A 56 3.97 -3.89 4.61
CA PHE A 56 2.79 -3.10 4.29
C PHE A 56 3.05 -2.10 3.17
N ASN A 57 4.13 -1.32 3.26
CA ASN A 57 4.48 -0.35 2.23
C ASN A 57 4.67 -1.01 0.85
N ASN A 58 5.35 -2.16 0.80
CA ASN A 58 5.55 -2.90 -0.44
C ASN A 58 4.22 -3.37 -1.04
N ALA A 59 3.34 -3.96 -0.22
CA ALA A 59 2.03 -4.42 -0.66
C ALA A 59 1.15 -3.25 -1.16
N SER A 60 1.11 -2.14 -0.43
CA SER A 60 0.38 -0.94 -0.82
C SER A 60 0.89 -0.36 -2.14
N MET A 61 2.21 -0.30 -2.33
CA MET A 61 2.83 0.17 -3.57
C MET A 61 2.49 -0.72 -4.76
N ILE A 62 2.51 -2.05 -4.59
CA ILE A 62 2.13 -3.00 -5.65
C ILE A 62 0.68 -2.76 -6.09
N ILE A 63 -0.25 -2.63 -5.14
CA ILE A 63 -1.66 -2.35 -5.45
C ILE A 63 -1.81 -1.00 -6.16
N ALA A 64 -1.15 0.06 -5.67
CA ALA A 64 -1.21 1.38 -6.31
C ALA A 64 -0.70 1.34 -7.76
N VAL A 65 0.39 0.60 -8.02
CA VAL A 65 0.93 0.40 -9.38
C VAL A 65 -0.04 -0.41 -10.25
N GLN A 66 -0.68 -1.46 -9.73
CA GLN A 66 -1.70 -2.22 -10.44
C GLN A 66 -2.87 -1.33 -10.84
N GLU A 67 -3.44 -0.58 -9.89
CA GLU A 67 -4.56 0.34 -10.17
C GLU A 67 -4.18 1.41 -11.20
N ALA A 68 -2.97 1.98 -11.10
CA ALA A 68 -2.48 2.95 -12.08
C ALA A 68 -2.34 2.33 -13.47
N SER A 69 -1.80 1.11 -13.54
CA SER A 69 -1.60 0.38 -14.81
C SER A 69 -2.93 0.06 -15.49
N GLU A 70 -3.94 -0.38 -14.72
CA GLU A 70 -5.29 -0.66 -15.24
C GLU A 70 -5.95 0.60 -15.79
N ARG A 71 -5.83 1.73 -15.09
CA ARG A 71 -6.37 3.02 -15.56
C ARG A 71 -5.70 3.48 -16.85
N ILE A 72 -4.38 3.33 -16.95
CA ILE A 72 -3.62 3.65 -18.16
C ILE A 72 -4.04 2.76 -19.32
N ALA A 73 -4.12 1.44 -19.11
CA ALA A 73 -4.54 0.49 -20.13
C ALA A 73 -5.94 0.82 -20.67
N GLY A 74 -6.91 1.08 -19.78
CA GLY A 74 -8.26 1.48 -20.19
C GLY A 74 -8.29 2.78 -20.98
N ALA A 75 -7.50 3.78 -20.59
CA ALA A 75 -7.40 5.04 -21.34
C ALA A 75 -6.81 4.84 -22.74
N LEU A 76 -5.79 3.98 -22.88
CA LEU A 76 -5.19 3.65 -24.17
C LEU A 76 -6.15 2.88 -25.08
N GLU A 77 -6.93 1.94 -24.53
CA GLU A 77 -7.96 1.25 -25.31
C GLU A 77 -9.05 2.20 -25.82
N LEU A 78 -9.51 3.13 -24.99
CA LEU A 78 -10.49 4.15 -25.39
C LEU A 78 -9.94 5.06 -26.49
N ALA A 79 -8.70 5.52 -26.33
CA ALA A 79 -8.03 6.34 -27.35
C ALA A 79 -7.88 5.58 -28.67
N GLY A 80 -7.45 4.31 -28.62
CA GLY A 80 -7.32 3.46 -29.80
C GLY A 80 -8.64 3.28 -30.55
N ARG A 81 -9.75 3.03 -29.83
CA ARG A 81 -11.09 2.92 -30.43
C ARG A 81 -11.52 4.23 -31.09
N ALA A 82 -11.32 5.37 -30.44
CA ALA A 82 -11.68 6.67 -30.98
C ALA A 82 -10.92 6.99 -32.28
N ILE A 83 -9.63 6.67 -32.34
CA ILE A 83 -8.81 6.81 -33.55
C ILE A 83 -9.34 5.92 -34.67
N GLN A 84 -9.64 4.65 -34.39
CA GLN A 84 -10.15 3.72 -35.40
C GLN A 84 -11.48 4.20 -35.99
N THR A 85 -12.43 4.62 -35.15
CA THR A 85 -13.71 5.17 -35.61
C THR A 85 -13.53 6.43 -36.46
N GLY A 86 -12.57 7.30 -36.10
CA GLY A 86 -12.22 8.48 -36.90
C GLY A 86 -11.68 8.13 -38.29
N LEU A 87 -10.86 7.07 -38.41
CA LEU A 87 -10.35 6.59 -39.69
C LEU A 87 -11.47 6.01 -40.57
N GLU A 88 -12.31 5.14 -40.01
CA GLU A 88 -13.43 4.51 -40.72
C GLU A 88 -14.47 5.52 -41.23
N SER A 89 -14.65 6.63 -40.51
CA SER A 89 -15.56 7.72 -40.91
C SER A 89 -14.94 8.71 -41.91
N GLY A 90 -13.62 8.72 -42.07
CA GLY A 90 -12.88 9.62 -42.97
C GLY A 90 -12.66 9.09 -44.38
N GLU A 91 -12.76 7.77 -44.60
CA GLU A 91 -12.58 7.13 -45.92
C GLU A 91 -13.80 7.23 -46.87
N GLY A 92 -14.82 8.02 -46.49
CA GLY A 92 -16.08 8.18 -47.24
C GLY A 92 -16.26 9.50 -48.02
N LEU A 93 -15.23 10.35 -48.13
CA LEU A 93 -15.23 11.61 -48.91
C LEU A 93 -14.13 11.60 -49.97
#